data_AF-A0A8B7RPA3-F1
#
_entry.id   AF-A0A8B7RPA3-F1
#
_cell.length_a   1.000
_cell.length_b   1.000
_cell.length_c   1.000
_cell.angle_alpha   90.00
_cell.angle_beta   90.00
_cell.angle_gamma   90.00
#
_symmetry.space_group_name_H-M   'P 1'
#
loop_
_entity.id
_entity.type
_entity.pdbx_description
1 polymer ?
#
loop_
_entity_poly.entity_id
_entity_poly.type
_entity_poly.pdbx_seq_one_letter_code
_entity_poly.pdbx_strand_id
1 'polypeptide(L)'
;MFLKAVVLTLALTAVTGGRAEVNANQVASVMWDYFSQLSNNAKEAVEHLQKSELTQQLNTLFQDKLGEVNTYAGDLQKKLVPFATELHERLTKDSEKLKEEIRQELEDLRNRLLPHAEEVSQKIGDNVRELQQRLGPYADELRTQVNTHAEQLRSQLTPYAQRMQTALRENVDNVQASLTPYADEFKAKIDQNVEELKGHLIPYADDLKTKIDQNVEELRRSLSPYAQDAQEKLNRQLEGLAFQMKKNAEELKTKISANAEELRQKLVPVAENVRDKVSGNTEELQKSLTELSSHLDQQVEEFRRKVGPYGETFNKALVQQVEQLKQTLGPHAGDVEGHLSFLEKDLRDKVNSFFSTLKEKESQEKLLALPEQEQTQVALES
;
A
#
# COMPACT_ATOMS: atom_id res chain seq x y z
N MET A 1 75.12 13.89 -32.01
CA MET A 1 73.68 13.58 -32.16
C MET A 1 72.77 14.79 -31.89
N PHE A 2 73.13 15.73 -31.01
CA PHE A 2 72.28 16.88 -30.67
C PHE A 2 71.94 17.84 -31.83
N LEU A 3 72.89 18.24 -32.68
CA LEU A 3 72.62 19.18 -33.80
C LEU A 3 71.63 18.61 -34.83
N LYS A 4 71.73 17.31 -35.13
CA LYS A 4 70.77 16.60 -36.00
C LYS A 4 69.39 16.54 -35.35
N ALA A 5 69.30 16.40 -34.03
CA ALA A 5 68.05 16.37 -33.29
C ALA A 5 67.35 17.74 -33.24
N VAL A 6 68.09 18.85 -33.07
CA VAL A 6 67.55 20.23 -33.07
C VAL A 6 67.03 20.63 -34.45
N VAL A 7 67.76 20.31 -35.52
CA VAL A 7 67.32 20.54 -36.90
C VAL A 7 66.07 19.70 -37.23
N LEU A 8 66.01 18.46 -36.74
CA LEU A 8 64.82 17.60 -36.89
C LEU A 8 63.61 18.12 -36.08
N THR A 9 63.80 18.68 -34.88
CA THR A 9 62.69 19.22 -34.08
C THR A 9 62.14 20.54 -34.63
N LEU A 10 62.99 21.40 -35.20
CA LEU A 10 62.57 22.60 -35.92
C LEU A 10 61.87 22.26 -37.25
N ALA A 11 62.34 21.24 -37.96
CA ALA A 11 61.67 20.74 -39.16
C ALA A 11 60.30 20.09 -38.85
N LEU A 12 60.17 19.36 -37.72
CA LEU A 12 58.91 18.77 -37.30
C LEU A 12 57.89 19.81 -36.81
N THR A 13 58.32 20.87 -36.13
CA THR A 13 57.41 21.94 -35.66
C THR A 13 56.85 22.79 -36.80
N ALA A 14 57.58 22.96 -37.91
CA ALA A 14 57.07 23.58 -39.13
C ALA A 14 56.02 22.70 -39.86
N VAL A 15 56.05 21.38 -39.66
CA VAL A 15 55.13 20.42 -40.31
C VAL A 15 53.86 20.20 -39.46
N THR A 16 53.93 20.40 -38.14
CA THR A 16 52.77 20.22 -37.24
C THR A 16 52.01 21.52 -36.98
N GLY A 17 51.33 22.06 -38.00
CA GLY A 17 50.02 22.74 -37.93
C GLY A 17 49.71 23.87 -36.92
N GLY A 18 50.65 24.35 -36.10
CA GLY A 18 50.48 25.51 -35.22
C GLY A 18 51.08 26.75 -35.88
N ARG A 19 50.40 27.91 -35.78
CA ARG A 19 50.86 29.23 -36.30
C ARG A 19 52.16 29.71 -35.63
N ALA A 20 53.26 29.03 -35.88
CA ALA A 20 54.61 29.51 -35.62
C ALA A 20 55.27 29.58 -37.00
N GLU A 21 55.31 30.76 -37.59
CA GLU A 21 56.18 31.04 -38.74
C GLU A 21 57.61 30.79 -38.29
N VAL A 22 58.13 29.58 -38.56
CA VAL A 22 59.53 29.26 -38.31
C VAL A 22 60.35 30.07 -39.32
N ASN A 23 60.79 31.25 -38.88
CA ASN A 23 61.52 32.19 -39.71
C ASN A 23 62.95 31.65 -39.95
N ALA A 24 63.44 31.72 -41.20
CA ALA A 24 64.80 31.32 -41.55
C ALA A 24 65.87 32.00 -40.67
N ASN A 25 65.61 33.25 -40.24
CA ASN A 25 66.46 33.97 -39.30
C ASN A 25 66.46 33.35 -37.90
N GLN A 26 65.35 32.77 -37.43
CA GLN A 26 65.27 32.11 -36.12
C GLN A 26 66.05 30.79 -36.12
N VAL A 27 65.92 29.98 -37.17
CA VAL A 27 66.70 28.74 -37.30
C VAL A 27 68.19 29.04 -37.40
N ALA A 28 68.56 30.05 -38.19
CA ALA A 28 69.95 30.52 -38.28
C ALA A 28 70.47 31.03 -36.93
N SER A 29 69.65 31.79 -36.19
CA SER A 29 70.00 32.31 -34.85
C SER A 29 70.25 31.18 -33.85
N VAL A 30 69.36 30.18 -33.77
CA VAL A 30 69.51 29.06 -32.81
C VAL A 30 70.77 28.24 -33.12
N MET A 31 71.05 27.99 -34.40
CA MET A 31 72.26 27.29 -34.80
C MET A 31 73.51 28.12 -34.49
N TRP A 32 73.47 29.44 -34.72
CA TRP A 32 74.57 30.35 -34.43
C TRP A 32 74.86 30.45 -32.92
N ASP A 33 73.83 30.53 -32.09
CA ASP A 33 73.97 30.52 -30.63
C ASP A 33 74.66 29.24 -30.15
N TYR A 34 74.29 28.08 -30.71
CA TYR A 34 74.91 26.81 -30.36
C TYR A 34 76.40 26.76 -30.75
N PHE A 35 76.74 27.18 -31.97
CA PHE A 35 78.15 27.22 -32.41
C PHE A 35 78.97 28.23 -31.61
N SER A 36 78.39 29.39 -31.29
CA SER A 36 79.03 30.42 -30.46
C SER A 36 79.28 29.90 -29.04
N GLN A 37 78.32 29.19 -28.43
CA GLN A 37 78.51 28.54 -27.13
C GLN A 37 79.62 27.49 -27.18
N LEU A 38 79.64 26.64 -28.20
CA LEU A 38 80.69 25.63 -28.36
C LEU A 38 82.08 26.29 -28.48
N SER A 39 82.19 27.36 -29.27
CA SER A 39 83.44 28.11 -29.43
C SER A 39 83.87 28.79 -28.12
N ASN A 40 82.95 29.39 -27.38
CA ASN A 40 83.24 30.03 -26.10
C ASN A 40 83.68 29.01 -25.04
N ASN A 41 82.98 27.88 -24.93
CA ASN A 41 83.35 26.80 -24.00
C ASN A 41 84.72 26.21 -24.33
N ALA A 42 85.04 26.07 -25.62
CA ALA A 42 86.36 25.63 -26.05
C ALA A 42 87.44 26.66 -25.71
N LYS A 43 87.14 27.95 -25.82
CA LYS A 43 88.05 29.04 -25.42
C LYS A 43 88.30 29.05 -23.91
N GLU A 44 87.26 28.88 -23.10
CA GLU A 44 87.39 28.75 -21.64
C GLU A 44 88.23 27.52 -21.24
N ALA A 45 88.04 26.38 -21.91
CA ALA A 45 88.85 25.18 -21.69
C ALA A 45 90.34 25.43 -22.00
N VAL A 46 90.65 26.25 -23.00
CA VAL A 46 92.01 26.68 -23.33
C VAL A 46 92.58 27.61 -22.25
N GLU A 47 91.81 28.57 -21.75
CA GLU A 47 92.24 29.45 -20.64
C GLU A 47 92.54 28.65 -19.36
N HIS A 48 91.80 27.57 -19.10
CA HIS A 48 92.07 26.67 -17.98
C HIS A 48 93.35 25.81 -18.16
N LEU A 49 93.71 25.47 -19.40
CA LEU A 49 94.93 24.72 -19.76
C LEU A 49 96.20 25.59 -19.72
N GLN A 50 96.08 26.93 -19.78
CA GLN A 50 97.21 27.87 -19.73
C GLN A 50 98.01 27.88 -18.41
N LYS A 51 97.59 27.11 -17.38
CA LYS A 51 98.32 26.94 -16.11
C LYS A 51 99.28 25.74 -16.05
N SER A 52 99.44 24.96 -17.12
CA SER A 52 100.33 23.77 -17.21
C SER A 52 101.45 23.98 -18.22
N GLU A 53 102.70 23.56 -17.95
CA GLU A 53 103.89 23.76 -18.82
C GLU A 53 103.85 23.03 -20.18
N LEU A 54 102.82 22.24 -20.46
CA LEU A 54 102.60 21.59 -21.77
C LEU A 54 101.78 22.48 -22.72
N THR A 55 102.15 23.75 -22.90
CA THR A 55 101.19 24.81 -23.31
C THR A 55 101.31 25.39 -24.72
N GLN A 56 102.48 25.38 -25.39
CA GLN A 56 102.60 26.17 -26.64
C GLN A 56 102.05 25.48 -27.89
N GLN A 57 102.40 24.23 -28.17
CA GLN A 57 101.94 23.54 -29.40
C GLN A 57 100.45 23.19 -29.38
N LEU A 58 99.91 22.86 -28.21
CA LEU A 58 98.49 22.55 -28.03
C LEU A 58 97.63 23.80 -28.25
N ASN A 59 98.08 24.96 -27.75
CA ASN A 59 97.36 26.22 -27.92
C ASN A 59 97.26 26.64 -29.40
N THR A 60 98.34 26.48 -30.18
CA THR A 60 98.32 26.79 -31.61
C THR A 60 97.38 25.87 -32.38
N LEU A 61 97.41 24.57 -32.10
CA LEU A 61 96.56 23.59 -32.78
C LEU A 61 95.07 23.79 -32.44
N PHE A 62 94.75 24.14 -31.19
CA PHE A 62 93.37 24.44 -30.79
C PHE A 62 92.85 25.76 -31.39
N GLN A 63 93.68 26.82 -31.43
CA GLN A 63 93.32 28.09 -32.08
C GLN A 63 93.05 27.88 -33.57
N ASP A 64 93.88 27.08 -34.24
CA ASP A 64 93.72 26.73 -35.66
C ASP A 64 92.41 25.97 -35.90
N LYS A 65 92.13 24.94 -35.08
CA LYS A 65 90.86 24.20 -35.18
C LYS A 65 89.62 25.01 -34.81
N LEU A 66 89.71 25.95 -33.87
CA LEU A 66 88.61 26.89 -33.60
C LEU A 66 88.39 27.87 -34.76
N GLY A 67 89.47 28.33 -35.40
CA GLY A 67 89.39 29.13 -36.64
C GLY A 67 88.70 28.37 -37.77
N GLU A 68 89.05 27.10 -37.97
CA GLU A 68 88.39 26.22 -38.95
C GLU A 68 86.91 26.02 -38.63
N VAL A 69 86.55 25.76 -37.36
CA VAL A 69 85.15 25.59 -36.95
C VAL A 69 84.35 26.88 -37.15
N ASN A 70 84.92 28.04 -36.84
CA ASN A 70 84.23 29.32 -36.99
C ASN A 70 84.04 29.68 -38.48
N THR A 71 85.03 29.36 -39.31
CA THR A 71 84.94 29.49 -40.77
C THR A 71 83.87 28.56 -41.32
N TYR A 72 83.84 27.30 -40.88
CA TYR A 72 82.83 26.33 -41.28
C TYR A 72 81.42 26.75 -40.84
N ALA A 73 81.27 27.28 -39.63
CA ALA A 73 80.00 27.79 -39.13
C ALA A 73 79.51 28.99 -39.97
N GLY A 74 80.41 29.93 -40.30
CA GLY A 74 80.10 31.05 -41.18
C GLY A 74 79.71 30.63 -42.60
N ASP A 75 80.41 29.65 -43.17
CA ASP A 75 80.08 29.10 -44.50
C ASP A 75 78.77 28.32 -44.51
N LEU A 76 78.48 27.59 -43.42
CA LEU A 76 77.22 26.89 -43.24
C LEU A 76 76.07 27.90 -43.12
N GLN A 77 76.24 29.00 -42.37
CA GLN A 77 75.24 30.07 -42.28
C GLN A 77 74.96 30.70 -43.64
N LYS A 78 76.01 31.00 -44.43
CA LYS A 78 75.88 31.54 -45.79
C LYS A 78 75.13 30.62 -46.75
N LYS A 79 75.16 29.30 -46.53
CA LYS A 79 74.45 28.32 -47.38
C LYS A 79 73.05 27.97 -46.88
N LEU A 80 72.86 27.91 -45.57
CA LEU A 80 71.58 27.52 -44.97
C LEU A 80 70.51 28.59 -45.14
N VAL A 81 70.84 29.87 -44.99
CA VAL A 81 69.86 30.95 -45.12
C VAL A 81 69.27 31.01 -46.55
N PRO A 82 70.06 31.00 -47.63
CA PRO A 82 69.53 30.95 -48.99
C PRO A 82 68.75 29.66 -49.26
N PHE A 83 69.24 28.51 -48.79
CA PHE A 83 68.55 27.23 -48.98
C PHE A 83 67.17 27.20 -48.31
N ALA A 84 67.08 27.67 -47.05
CA ALA A 84 65.80 27.75 -46.35
C ALA A 84 64.84 28.74 -47.02
N THR A 85 65.36 29.85 -47.53
CA THR A 85 64.56 30.85 -48.26
C THR A 85 64.03 30.29 -49.57
N GLU A 86 64.87 29.62 -50.36
CA GLU A 86 64.44 28.98 -51.62
C GLU A 86 63.44 27.84 -51.37
N LEU A 87 63.65 27.05 -50.31
CA LEU A 87 62.72 25.98 -49.94
C LEU A 87 61.34 26.55 -49.54
N HIS A 88 61.31 27.64 -48.77
CA HIS A 88 60.07 28.30 -48.38
C HIS A 88 59.33 28.89 -49.59
N GLU A 89 60.06 29.53 -50.50
CA GLU A 89 59.50 30.11 -51.72
C GLU A 89 58.92 29.04 -52.64
N ARG A 90 59.62 27.91 -52.82
CA ARG A 90 59.10 26.75 -53.58
C ARG A 90 57.86 26.15 -52.95
N LEU A 91 57.87 25.87 -51.65
CA LEU A 91 56.71 25.30 -50.95
C LEU A 91 55.49 26.22 -51.02
N THR A 92 55.69 27.53 -50.90
CA THR A 92 54.61 28.51 -51.03
C THR A 92 54.03 28.49 -52.45
N LYS A 93 54.91 28.48 -53.47
CA LYS A 93 54.49 28.44 -54.87
C LYS A 93 53.77 27.15 -55.24
N ASP A 94 54.28 26.00 -54.78
CA ASP A 94 53.66 24.70 -55.03
C ASP A 94 52.30 24.58 -54.32
N SER A 95 52.17 25.13 -53.10
CA SER A 95 50.89 25.16 -52.39
C SER A 95 49.85 26.03 -53.08
N GLU A 96 50.24 27.20 -53.60
CA GLU A 96 49.30 28.05 -54.36
C GLU A 96 48.91 27.39 -55.69
N LYS A 97 49.84 26.71 -56.35
CA LYS A 97 49.55 25.95 -57.57
C LYS A 97 48.54 24.82 -57.32
N LEU A 98 48.75 24.01 -56.27
CA LEU A 98 47.84 22.93 -55.91
C LEU A 98 46.43 23.44 -55.57
N LYS A 99 46.36 24.57 -54.88
CA LYS A 99 45.09 25.22 -54.53
C LYS A 99 44.33 25.67 -55.78
N GLU A 100 45.03 26.19 -56.78
CA GLU A 100 44.42 26.59 -58.05
C GLU A 100 43.95 25.38 -58.87
N GLU A 101 44.75 24.30 -58.93
CA GLU A 101 44.38 23.05 -59.61
C GLU A 101 43.11 22.43 -59.00
N ILE A 102 43.02 22.35 -57.66
CA ILE A 102 41.82 21.84 -56.95
C ILE A 102 40.60 22.71 -57.25
N ARG A 103 40.77 24.04 -57.28
CA ARG A 103 39.67 24.97 -57.56
C ARG A 103 39.15 24.77 -58.98
N GLN A 104 40.04 24.60 -59.95
CA GLN A 104 39.68 24.33 -61.34
C GLN A 104 38.96 22.99 -61.50
N GLU A 105 39.44 21.91 -60.88
CA GLU A 105 38.76 20.61 -60.96
C GLU A 105 37.33 20.63 -60.39
N LEU A 106 37.10 21.38 -59.31
CA LEU A 106 35.78 21.57 -58.72
C LEU A 106 34.83 22.39 -59.60
N GLU A 107 35.33 23.46 -60.23
CA GLU A 107 34.54 24.21 -61.21
C GLU A 107 34.23 23.39 -62.46
N ASP A 108 35.19 22.59 -62.95
CA ASP A 108 34.98 21.70 -64.09
C ASP A 108 33.95 20.62 -63.79
N LEU A 109 34.01 20.00 -62.61
CA LEU A 109 33.00 19.03 -62.18
C LEU A 109 31.61 19.68 -62.12
N ARG A 110 31.51 20.88 -61.54
CA ARG A 110 30.27 21.65 -61.48
C ARG A 110 29.76 22.00 -62.88
N ASN A 111 30.63 22.44 -63.78
CA ASN A 111 30.27 22.80 -65.15
C ASN A 111 29.86 21.58 -65.99
N ARG A 112 30.44 20.41 -65.73
CA ARG A 112 30.01 19.13 -66.33
C ARG A 112 28.66 18.67 -65.81
N LEU A 113 28.36 18.89 -64.52
CA LEU A 113 27.09 18.48 -63.91
C LEU A 113 25.95 19.48 -64.13
N LEU A 114 26.24 20.77 -64.34
CA LEU A 114 25.26 21.82 -64.59
C LEU A 114 24.26 21.49 -65.72
N PRO A 115 24.70 21.03 -66.91
CA PRO A 115 23.79 20.66 -68.00
C PRO A 115 23.02 19.36 -67.73
N HIS A 116 23.43 18.55 -66.75
CA HIS A 116 22.79 17.29 -66.36
C HIS A 116 22.09 17.36 -64.98
N ALA A 117 22.00 18.53 -64.35
CA ALA A 117 21.43 18.69 -63.02
C ALA A 117 19.95 18.28 -62.97
N GLU A 118 19.22 18.58 -64.05
CA GLU A 118 17.84 18.14 -64.24
C GLU A 118 17.75 16.61 -64.38
N GLU A 119 18.69 15.98 -65.09
CA GLU A 119 18.79 14.53 -65.25
C GLU A 119 19.11 13.81 -63.92
N VAL A 120 19.98 14.38 -63.10
CA VAL A 120 20.31 13.85 -61.76
C VAL A 120 19.12 13.99 -60.81
N SER A 121 18.46 15.15 -60.78
CA SER A 121 17.24 15.36 -60.00
C SER A 121 16.13 14.41 -60.45
N GLN A 122 16.00 14.18 -61.75
CA GLN A 122 15.05 13.23 -62.31
C GLN A 122 15.37 11.80 -61.88
N LYS A 123 16.63 11.35 -61.95
CA LYS A 123 17.04 10.01 -61.47
C LYS A 123 16.80 9.82 -59.98
N ILE A 124 17.04 10.84 -59.15
CA ILE A 124 16.71 10.78 -57.72
C ILE A 124 15.20 10.66 -57.52
N GLY A 125 14.41 11.47 -58.22
CA GLY A 125 12.95 11.40 -58.20
C GLY A 125 12.41 10.03 -58.64
N ASP A 126 13.00 9.45 -59.69
CA ASP A 126 12.67 8.12 -60.20
C ASP A 126 13.00 7.03 -59.17
N ASN A 127 14.19 7.08 -58.56
CA ASN A 127 14.59 6.14 -57.51
C ASN A 127 13.69 6.22 -56.26
N VAL A 128 13.28 7.42 -55.86
CA VAL A 128 12.34 7.60 -54.74
C VAL A 128 10.96 7.04 -55.09
N ARG A 129 10.46 7.27 -56.31
CA ARG A 129 9.19 6.69 -56.79
C ARG A 129 9.26 5.17 -56.86
N GLU A 130 10.37 4.62 -57.35
CA GLU A 130 10.57 3.17 -57.41
C GLU A 130 10.65 2.57 -55.99
N LEU A 131 11.35 3.22 -55.06
CA LEU A 131 11.40 2.79 -53.67
C LEU A 131 10.01 2.83 -53.01
N GLN A 132 9.22 3.88 -53.26
CA GLN A 132 7.84 3.97 -52.78
C GLN A 132 6.95 2.87 -53.38
N GLN A 133 7.09 2.58 -54.67
CA GLN A 133 6.35 1.49 -55.33
C GLN A 133 6.75 0.11 -54.79
N ARG A 134 8.03 -0.09 -54.47
CA ARG A 134 8.52 -1.34 -53.87
C ARG A 134 8.08 -1.49 -52.43
N LEU A 135 8.09 -0.42 -51.63
CA LEU A 135 7.76 -0.46 -50.20
C LEU A 135 6.25 -0.40 -49.90
N GLY A 136 5.46 0.22 -50.78
CA GLY A 136 4.00 0.36 -50.62
C GLY A 136 3.30 -0.98 -50.30
N PRO A 137 3.51 -2.04 -51.10
CA PRO A 137 2.92 -3.35 -50.83
C PRO A 137 3.30 -3.94 -49.47
N TYR A 138 4.55 -3.80 -49.03
CA TYR A 138 4.98 -4.29 -47.71
C TYR A 138 4.33 -3.53 -46.56
N ALA A 139 4.14 -2.21 -46.70
CA ALA A 139 3.45 -1.40 -45.69
C ALA A 139 1.97 -1.77 -45.59
N ASP A 140 1.30 -2.00 -46.73
CA ASP A 140 -0.08 -2.46 -46.77
C ASP A 140 -0.25 -3.89 -46.23
N GLU A 141 0.69 -4.78 -46.54
CA GLU A 141 0.72 -6.14 -46.00
C GLU A 141 0.90 -6.12 -44.48
N LEU A 142 1.86 -5.35 -43.96
CA LEU A 142 2.08 -5.20 -42.52
C LEU A 142 0.83 -4.67 -41.81
N ARG A 143 0.20 -3.62 -42.37
CA ARG A 143 -1.06 -3.07 -41.83
C ARG A 143 -2.16 -4.14 -41.80
N THR A 144 -2.27 -4.94 -42.85
CA THR A 144 -3.25 -6.02 -42.95
C THR A 144 -2.98 -7.13 -41.94
N GLN A 145 -1.72 -7.53 -41.77
CA GLN A 145 -1.32 -8.55 -40.78
C GLN A 145 -1.59 -8.08 -39.36
N VAL A 146 -1.24 -6.83 -39.01
CA VAL A 146 -1.52 -6.25 -37.68
C VAL A 146 -3.02 -6.25 -37.39
N ASN A 147 -3.86 -5.79 -38.32
CA ASN A 147 -5.31 -5.79 -38.16
C ASN A 147 -5.87 -7.22 -38.00
N THR A 148 -5.36 -8.17 -38.80
CA THR A 148 -5.76 -9.57 -38.73
C THR A 148 -5.41 -10.18 -37.37
N HIS A 149 -4.19 -9.96 -36.87
CA HIS A 149 -3.77 -10.46 -35.57
C HIS A 149 -4.50 -9.80 -34.41
N ALA A 150 -4.79 -8.50 -34.50
CA ALA A 150 -5.61 -7.81 -33.50
C ALA A 150 -7.03 -8.40 -33.43
N GLU A 151 -7.66 -8.68 -34.59
CA GLU A 151 -8.98 -9.32 -34.64
C GLU A 151 -8.94 -10.78 -34.17
N GLN A 152 -7.90 -11.54 -34.51
CA GLN A 152 -7.70 -12.90 -34.00
C GLN A 152 -7.55 -12.89 -32.47
N LEU A 153 -6.73 -12.01 -31.92
CA LEU A 153 -6.55 -11.87 -30.47
C LEU A 153 -7.87 -11.48 -29.81
N ARG A 154 -8.61 -10.52 -30.37
CA ARG A 154 -9.94 -10.11 -29.87
C ARG A 154 -10.92 -11.28 -29.89
N SER A 155 -10.96 -12.04 -30.99
CA SER A 155 -11.83 -13.21 -31.15
C SER A 155 -11.46 -14.33 -30.19
N GLN A 156 -10.17 -14.48 -29.83
CA GLN A 156 -9.72 -15.46 -28.86
C GLN A 156 -10.04 -15.04 -27.42
N LEU A 157 -9.85 -13.76 -27.06
CA LEU A 157 -10.07 -13.25 -25.70
C LEU A 157 -11.55 -13.09 -25.34
N THR A 158 -12.41 -12.77 -26.32
CA THR A 158 -13.84 -12.51 -26.07
C THR A 158 -14.55 -13.70 -25.39
N PRO A 159 -14.40 -14.96 -25.84
CA PRO A 159 -14.97 -16.11 -25.14
C PRO A 159 -14.47 -16.29 -23.71
N TYR A 160 -13.20 -15.99 -23.41
CA TYR A 160 -12.69 -16.08 -22.03
C TYR A 160 -13.33 -15.04 -21.12
N ALA A 161 -13.47 -13.80 -21.58
CA ALA A 161 -14.17 -12.75 -20.83
C ALA A 161 -15.64 -13.13 -20.57
N GLN A 162 -16.33 -13.69 -21.58
CA GLN A 162 -17.70 -14.19 -21.44
C GLN A 162 -17.82 -15.37 -20.46
N ARG A 163 -16.90 -16.33 -20.51
CA ARG A 163 -16.85 -17.44 -19.55
C ARG A 163 -16.59 -16.95 -18.14
N MET A 164 -15.67 -15.99 -17.95
CA MET A 164 -15.37 -15.40 -16.65
C MET A 164 -16.60 -14.65 -16.09
N GLN A 165 -17.29 -13.88 -16.93
CA GLN A 165 -18.54 -13.23 -16.56
C GLN A 165 -19.63 -14.24 -16.15
N THR A 166 -19.76 -15.34 -16.90
CA THR A 166 -20.72 -16.41 -16.60
C THR A 166 -20.39 -17.10 -15.28
N ALA A 167 -19.12 -17.48 -15.07
CA ALA A 167 -18.67 -18.11 -13.84
C ALA A 167 -18.81 -17.19 -12.63
N LEU A 168 -18.58 -15.88 -12.78
CA LEU A 168 -18.83 -14.91 -11.71
C LEU A 168 -20.32 -14.84 -11.35
N ARG A 169 -21.21 -14.83 -12.35
CA ARG A 169 -22.65 -14.83 -12.13
C ARG A 169 -23.12 -16.12 -11.44
N GLU A 170 -22.68 -17.28 -11.92
CA GLU A 170 -22.99 -18.57 -11.30
C GLU A 170 -22.50 -18.66 -9.85
N ASN A 171 -21.30 -18.13 -9.56
CA ASN A 171 -20.80 -18.07 -8.19
C ASN A 171 -21.66 -17.18 -7.29
N VAL A 172 -22.11 -16.01 -7.77
CA VAL A 172 -23.02 -15.14 -7.01
C VAL A 172 -24.35 -15.86 -6.76
N ASP A 173 -24.93 -16.48 -7.78
CA ASP A 173 -26.19 -17.24 -7.66
C ASP A 173 -26.02 -18.41 -6.66
N ASN A 174 -24.89 -19.11 -6.67
CA ASN A 174 -24.57 -20.19 -5.74
C ASN A 174 -24.38 -19.70 -4.30
N VAL A 175 -23.71 -18.57 -4.08
CA VAL A 175 -23.58 -17.94 -2.76
C VAL A 175 -24.96 -17.55 -2.24
N GLN A 176 -25.79 -16.94 -3.08
CA GLN A 176 -27.15 -16.56 -2.73
C GLN A 176 -28.00 -17.78 -2.34
N ALA A 177 -27.99 -18.83 -3.17
CA ALA A 177 -28.71 -20.07 -2.92
C ALA A 177 -28.24 -20.78 -1.65
N SER A 178 -26.94 -20.69 -1.33
CA SER A 178 -26.35 -21.33 -0.17
C SER A 178 -26.63 -20.57 1.13
N LEU A 179 -26.59 -19.23 1.11
CA LEU A 179 -26.74 -18.40 2.32
C LEU A 179 -28.18 -18.04 2.67
N THR A 180 -29.09 -17.98 1.69
CA THR A 180 -30.50 -17.65 1.94
C THR A 180 -31.16 -18.61 2.95
N PRO A 181 -31.00 -19.94 2.86
CA PRO A 181 -31.55 -20.87 3.85
C PRO A 181 -31.02 -20.62 5.27
N TYR A 182 -29.74 -20.28 5.43
CA TYR A 182 -29.16 -19.99 6.74
C TYR A 182 -29.71 -18.69 7.33
N ALA A 183 -29.91 -17.64 6.52
CA ALA A 183 -30.53 -16.40 6.97
C ALA A 183 -31.99 -16.63 7.42
N ASP A 184 -32.72 -17.49 6.70
CA ASP A 184 -34.10 -17.85 7.00
C ASP A 184 -34.19 -18.69 8.28
N GLU A 185 -33.31 -19.68 8.44
CA GLU A 185 -33.19 -20.48 9.66
C GLU A 185 -32.82 -19.60 10.86
N PHE A 186 -31.90 -18.64 10.67
CA PHE A 186 -31.50 -17.72 11.73
C PHE A 186 -32.66 -16.84 12.19
N LYS A 187 -33.45 -16.27 11.26
CA LYS A 187 -34.68 -15.54 11.60
C LYS A 187 -35.67 -16.43 12.35
N ALA A 188 -35.89 -17.66 11.90
CA ALA A 188 -36.77 -18.61 12.58
C ALA A 188 -36.29 -18.95 14.00
N LYS A 189 -34.98 -19.08 14.20
CA LYS A 189 -34.39 -19.28 15.54
C LYS A 189 -34.56 -18.08 16.45
N ILE A 190 -34.49 -16.84 15.94
CA ILE A 190 -34.81 -15.65 16.74
C ILE A 190 -36.26 -15.71 17.22
N ASP A 191 -37.21 -15.98 16.31
CA ASP A 191 -38.62 -16.08 16.66
C ASP A 191 -38.86 -17.20 17.69
N GLN A 192 -38.29 -18.39 17.45
CA GLN A 192 -38.40 -19.53 18.36
C GLN A 192 -37.80 -19.22 19.74
N ASN A 193 -36.57 -18.71 19.82
CA ASN A 193 -35.89 -18.45 21.09
C ASN A 193 -36.60 -17.37 21.91
N VAL A 194 -37.18 -16.35 21.26
CA VAL A 194 -37.98 -15.34 21.98
C VAL A 194 -39.30 -15.92 22.48
N GLU A 195 -39.96 -16.78 21.70
CA GLU A 195 -41.17 -17.46 22.18
C GLU A 195 -40.87 -18.47 23.30
N GLU A 196 -39.75 -19.21 23.23
CA GLU A 196 -39.28 -20.06 24.32
C GLU A 196 -38.96 -19.24 25.58
N LEU A 197 -38.33 -18.07 25.42
CA LEU A 197 -38.12 -17.13 26.51
C LEU A 197 -39.46 -16.71 27.12
N LYS A 198 -40.43 -16.26 26.33
CA LYS A 198 -41.78 -15.91 26.82
C LYS A 198 -42.46 -17.09 27.51
N GLY A 199 -42.37 -18.28 26.92
CA GLY A 199 -42.92 -19.55 27.42
C GLY A 199 -42.27 -19.99 28.73
N HIS A 200 -41.01 -19.60 28.99
CA HIS A 200 -40.39 -19.79 30.29
C HIS A 200 -40.83 -18.71 31.28
N LEU A 201 -40.82 -17.43 30.91
CA LEU A 201 -41.01 -16.35 31.88
C LEU A 201 -42.46 -16.14 32.32
N ILE A 202 -43.43 -16.39 31.46
CA ILE A 202 -44.85 -16.21 31.76
C ILE A 202 -45.34 -17.18 32.86
N PRO A 203 -45.08 -18.50 32.78
CA PRO A 203 -45.50 -19.44 33.82
C PRO A 203 -44.96 -19.10 35.20
N TYR A 204 -43.75 -18.53 35.32
CA TYR A 204 -43.22 -18.12 36.63
C TYR A 204 -44.06 -17.02 37.31
N ALA A 205 -44.60 -16.08 36.54
CA ALA A 205 -45.47 -15.05 37.10
C ALA A 205 -46.82 -15.63 37.53
N ASP A 206 -47.34 -16.63 36.81
CA ASP A 206 -48.58 -17.34 37.19
C ASP A 206 -48.36 -18.26 38.41
N ASP A 207 -47.21 -18.93 38.49
CA ASP A 207 -46.72 -19.64 39.68
C ASP A 207 -46.63 -18.71 40.90
N LEU A 208 -46.10 -17.49 40.69
CA LEU A 208 -45.97 -16.49 41.76
C LEU A 208 -47.33 -16.08 42.31
N LYS A 209 -48.35 -15.90 41.46
CA LYS A 209 -49.74 -15.64 41.92
C LYS A 209 -50.29 -16.80 42.74
N THR A 210 -50.05 -18.03 42.29
CA THR A 210 -50.46 -19.25 43.02
C THR A 210 -49.79 -19.31 44.39
N LYS A 211 -48.50 -18.94 44.46
CA LYS A 211 -47.76 -18.92 45.72
C LYS A 211 -48.22 -17.80 46.65
N ILE A 212 -48.57 -16.63 46.11
CA ILE A 212 -49.23 -15.55 46.86
C ILE A 212 -50.52 -16.04 47.50
N ASP A 213 -51.38 -16.74 46.75
CA ASP A 213 -52.63 -17.31 47.30
C ASP A 213 -52.38 -18.28 48.44
N GLN A 214 -51.43 -19.21 48.26
CA GLN A 214 -51.07 -20.18 49.29
C GLN A 214 -50.56 -19.49 50.56
N ASN A 215 -49.61 -18.57 50.43
CA ASN A 215 -48.98 -17.94 51.59
C ASN A 215 -49.95 -16.98 52.31
N VAL A 216 -50.83 -16.28 51.59
CA VAL A 216 -51.87 -15.44 52.23
C VAL A 216 -52.91 -16.31 52.95
N GLU A 217 -53.27 -17.46 52.40
CA GLU A 217 -54.17 -18.42 53.05
C GLU A 217 -53.55 -19.04 54.31
N GLU A 218 -52.26 -19.39 54.26
CA GLU A 218 -51.49 -19.85 55.43
C GLU A 218 -51.41 -18.76 56.50
N LEU A 219 -51.16 -17.52 56.10
CA LEU A 219 -51.20 -16.36 56.98
C LEU A 219 -52.59 -16.20 57.60
N ARG A 220 -53.67 -16.31 56.81
CA ARG A 220 -55.06 -16.25 57.30
C ARG A 220 -55.32 -17.28 58.40
N ARG A 221 -54.94 -18.55 58.18
CA ARG A 221 -55.10 -19.63 59.17
C ARG A 221 -54.31 -19.38 60.43
N SER A 222 -53.08 -18.87 60.28
CA SER A 222 -52.20 -18.56 61.41
C SER A 222 -52.72 -17.39 62.24
N LEU A 223 -53.39 -16.42 61.61
CA LEU A 223 -53.92 -15.23 62.27
C LEU A 223 -55.34 -15.36 62.81
N SER A 224 -56.11 -16.34 62.31
CA SER A 224 -57.50 -16.56 62.73
C SER A 224 -57.67 -16.74 64.26
N PRO A 225 -56.81 -17.47 65.00
CA PRO A 225 -56.95 -17.63 66.45
C PRO A 225 -56.81 -16.32 67.23
N TYR A 226 -56.07 -15.34 66.69
CA TYR A 226 -55.75 -14.09 67.36
C TYR A 226 -56.72 -12.95 67.03
N ALA A 227 -57.64 -13.18 66.08
CA ALA A 227 -58.53 -12.15 65.54
C ALA A 227 -60.01 -12.56 65.59
N GLN A 228 -60.45 -13.39 66.55
CA GLN A 228 -61.84 -13.87 66.62
C GLN A 228 -62.88 -12.73 66.58
N ASP A 229 -62.64 -11.63 67.30
CA ASP A 229 -63.55 -10.46 67.33
C ASP A 229 -63.37 -9.50 66.14
N ALA A 230 -62.36 -9.72 65.30
CA ALA A 230 -61.98 -8.85 64.17
C ALA A 230 -61.78 -9.62 62.85
N GLN A 231 -62.32 -10.84 62.75
CA GLN A 231 -62.03 -11.78 61.67
C GLN A 231 -62.41 -11.23 60.29
N GLU A 232 -63.55 -10.52 60.20
CA GLU A 232 -64.00 -9.92 58.95
C GLU A 232 -63.05 -8.81 58.47
N LYS A 233 -62.51 -8.02 59.40
CA LYS A 233 -61.53 -6.97 59.10
C LYS A 233 -60.19 -7.58 58.65
N LEU A 234 -59.74 -8.62 59.33
CA LEU A 234 -58.53 -9.37 58.96
C LEU A 234 -58.66 -9.96 57.54
N ASN A 235 -59.78 -10.63 57.24
CA ASN A 235 -60.03 -11.20 55.93
C ASN A 235 -59.97 -10.15 54.82
N ARG A 236 -60.62 -9.00 55.00
CA ARG A 236 -60.55 -7.89 54.03
C ARG A 236 -59.14 -7.36 53.82
N GLN A 237 -58.32 -7.30 54.87
CA GLN A 237 -56.91 -6.87 54.76
C GLN A 237 -56.06 -7.88 54.01
N LEU A 238 -56.24 -9.18 54.27
CA LEU A 238 -55.52 -10.25 53.59
C LEU A 238 -55.93 -10.38 52.13
N GLU A 239 -57.23 -10.24 51.81
CA GLU A 239 -57.71 -10.17 50.43
C GLU A 239 -57.12 -8.96 49.68
N GLY A 240 -57.06 -7.79 50.33
CA GLY A 240 -56.40 -6.61 49.79
C GLY A 240 -54.92 -6.81 49.53
N LEU A 241 -54.21 -7.46 50.46
CA LEU A 241 -52.79 -7.81 50.31
C LEU A 241 -52.58 -8.75 49.11
N ALA A 242 -53.34 -9.85 49.05
CA ALA A 242 -53.26 -10.80 47.94
C ALA A 242 -53.54 -10.11 46.59
N PHE A 243 -54.56 -9.24 46.53
CA PHE A 243 -54.89 -8.50 45.33
C PHE A 243 -53.74 -7.61 44.86
N GLN A 244 -53.11 -6.85 45.76
CA GLN A 244 -52.00 -5.96 45.41
C GLN A 244 -50.73 -6.73 45.01
N MET A 245 -50.42 -7.84 45.69
CA MET A 245 -49.29 -8.70 45.32
C MET A 245 -49.51 -9.35 43.95
N LYS A 246 -50.72 -9.86 43.67
CA LYS A 246 -51.07 -10.44 42.37
C LYS A 246 -51.01 -9.40 41.25
N LYS A 247 -51.43 -8.17 41.53
CA LYS A 247 -51.31 -7.05 40.58
C LYS A 247 -49.84 -6.81 40.23
N ASN A 248 -48.94 -6.79 41.20
CA ASN A 248 -47.50 -6.65 40.95
C ASN A 248 -46.93 -7.82 40.13
N ALA A 249 -47.39 -9.04 40.38
CA ALA A 249 -47.00 -10.22 39.60
C ALA A 249 -47.50 -10.13 38.15
N GLU A 250 -48.70 -9.59 37.93
CA GLU A 250 -49.24 -9.35 36.58
C GLU A 250 -48.49 -8.23 35.85
N GLU A 251 -48.13 -7.15 36.55
CA GLU A 251 -47.30 -6.08 36.01
C GLU A 251 -45.91 -6.61 35.61
N LEU A 252 -45.32 -7.48 36.43
CA LEU A 252 -44.06 -8.17 36.12
C LEU A 252 -44.19 -9.00 34.83
N LYS A 253 -45.23 -9.83 34.73
CA LYS A 253 -45.54 -10.64 33.53
C LYS A 253 -45.66 -9.76 32.27
N THR A 254 -46.42 -8.67 32.37
CA THR A 254 -46.67 -7.74 31.27
C THR A 254 -45.38 -7.06 30.81
N LYS A 255 -44.59 -6.54 31.76
CA LYS A 255 -43.31 -5.87 31.45
C LYS A 255 -42.32 -6.82 30.81
N ILE A 256 -42.17 -8.04 31.34
CA ILE A 256 -41.27 -9.04 30.75
C ILE A 256 -41.71 -9.40 29.33
N SER A 257 -43.00 -9.64 29.12
CA SER A 257 -43.54 -9.98 27.79
C SER A 257 -43.32 -8.86 26.78
N ALA A 258 -43.53 -7.60 27.19
CA ALA A 258 -43.30 -6.43 26.35
C ALA A 258 -41.81 -6.28 25.96
N ASN A 259 -40.88 -6.49 26.90
CA ASN A 259 -39.44 -6.42 26.60
C ASN A 259 -38.97 -7.59 25.72
N ALA A 260 -39.55 -8.77 25.87
CA ALA A 260 -39.26 -9.91 25.00
C ALA A 260 -39.71 -9.62 23.55
N GLU A 261 -40.90 -9.03 23.38
CA GLU A 261 -41.37 -8.60 22.06
C GLU A 261 -40.50 -7.45 21.50
N GLU A 262 -40.08 -6.50 22.33
CA GLU A 262 -39.14 -5.45 21.90
C GLU A 262 -37.80 -6.05 21.43
N LEU A 263 -37.27 -7.04 22.15
CA LEU A 263 -36.06 -7.77 21.75
C LEU A 263 -36.25 -8.42 20.38
N ARG A 264 -37.37 -9.12 20.15
CA ARG A 264 -37.71 -9.71 18.86
C ARG A 264 -37.75 -8.66 17.74
N GLN A 265 -38.45 -7.55 17.97
CA GLN A 265 -38.55 -6.46 16.99
C GLN A 265 -37.20 -5.83 16.65
N LYS A 266 -36.22 -5.88 17.56
CA LYS A 266 -34.86 -5.39 17.33
C LYS A 266 -33.95 -6.44 16.68
N LEU A 267 -34.17 -7.74 16.94
CA LEU A 267 -33.36 -8.83 16.39
C LEU A 267 -33.77 -9.23 14.97
N VAL A 268 -35.07 -9.25 14.66
CA VAL A 268 -35.56 -9.64 13.33
C VAL A 268 -34.96 -8.78 12.20
N PRO A 269 -34.88 -7.43 12.31
CA PRO A 269 -34.25 -6.61 11.28
C PRO A 269 -32.76 -6.90 11.06
N VAL A 270 -32.06 -7.41 12.07
CA VAL A 270 -30.64 -7.80 11.94
C VAL A 270 -30.52 -9.03 11.05
N ALA A 271 -31.41 -10.02 11.23
CA ALA A 271 -31.48 -11.20 10.36
C ALA A 271 -31.94 -10.84 8.94
N GLU A 272 -32.91 -9.94 8.80
CA GLU A 272 -33.38 -9.46 7.49
C GLU A 272 -32.29 -8.68 6.75
N ASN A 273 -31.51 -7.85 7.43
CA ASN A 273 -30.37 -7.16 6.82
C ASN A 273 -29.37 -8.17 6.23
N VAL A 274 -29.02 -9.24 6.95
CA VAL A 274 -28.16 -10.30 6.41
C VAL A 274 -28.79 -10.92 5.16
N ARG A 275 -30.08 -11.28 5.21
CA ARG A 275 -30.82 -11.85 4.06
C ARG A 275 -30.81 -10.92 2.85
N ASP A 276 -31.04 -9.63 3.04
CA ASP A 276 -31.08 -8.64 1.96
C ASP A 276 -29.69 -8.47 1.33
N LYS A 277 -28.62 -8.48 2.14
CA LYS A 277 -27.24 -8.36 1.65
C LYS A 277 -26.73 -9.62 0.96
N VAL A 278 -27.30 -10.80 1.21
CA VAL A 278 -26.97 -12.03 0.47
C VAL A 278 -27.25 -11.90 -1.03
N SER A 279 -28.23 -11.09 -1.42
CA SER A 279 -28.58 -10.84 -2.83
C SER A 279 -27.83 -9.64 -3.44
N GLY A 280 -26.98 -8.99 -2.66
CA GLY A 280 -26.29 -7.73 -3.00
C GLY A 280 -24.78 -7.88 -3.17
N ASN A 281 -24.03 -6.87 -2.74
CA ASN A 281 -22.57 -6.85 -2.81
C ASN A 281 -21.94 -7.73 -1.71
N THR A 282 -20.95 -8.54 -2.07
CA THR A 282 -20.18 -9.39 -1.15
C THR A 282 -19.49 -8.60 -0.03
N GLU A 283 -19.05 -7.37 -0.30
CA GLU A 283 -18.46 -6.50 0.74
C GLU A 283 -19.49 -6.09 1.79
N GLU A 284 -20.71 -5.75 1.37
CA GLU A 284 -21.80 -5.38 2.29
C GLU A 284 -22.29 -6.59 3.10
N LEU A 285 -22.33 -7.77 2.47
CA LEU A 285 -22.61 -9.03 3.14
C LEU A 285 -21.54 -9.34 4.20
N GLN A 286 -20.26 -9.24 3.85
CA GLN A 286 -19.15 -9.46 4.78
C GLN A 286 -19.24 -8.52 5.98
N LYS A 287 -19.51 -7.23 5.74
CA LYS A 287 -19.71 -6.25 6.80
C LYS A 287 -20.89 -6.64 7.71
N SER A 288 -22.03 -7.00 7.13
CA SER A 288 -23.24 -7.38 7.88
C SER A 288 -23.01 -8.64 8.73
N LEU A 289 -22.29 -9.63 8.21
CA LEU A 289 -21.91 -10.84 8.96
C LEU A 289 -20.93 -10.54 10.10
N THR A 290 -19.99 -9.62 9.89
CA THR A 290 -19.02 -9.21 10.91
C THR A 290 -19.72 -8.45 12.06
N GLU A 291 -20.68 -7.60 11.72
CA GLU A 291 -21.43 -6.79 12.68
C GLU A 291 -22.57 -7.57 13.38
N LEU A 292 -22.97 -8.73 12.84
CA LEU A 292 -24.09 -9.55 13.32
C LEU A 292 -23.96 -9.91 14.80
N SER A 293 -22.84 -10.52 15.20
CA SER A 293 -22.61 -10.93 16.59
C SER A 293 -22.66 -9.75 17.54
N SER A 294 -21.99 -8.65 17.18
CA SER A 294 -21.96 -7.45 18.02
C SER A 294 -23.36 -6.83 18.20
N HIS A 295 -24.20 -6.84 17.16
CA HIS A 295 -25.56 -6.33 17.26
C HIS A 295 -26.43 -7.24 18.13
N LEU A 296 -26.32 -8.56 17.96
CA LEU A 296 -27.03 -9.55 18.78
C LEU A 296 -26.69 -9.37 20.26
N ASP A 297 -25.40 -9.33 20.58
CA ASP A 297 -24.91 -9.14 21.94
C ASP A 297 -25.45 -7.84 22.55
N GLN A 298 -25.42 -6.74 21.78
CA GLN A 298 -25.95 -5.47 22.22
C GLN A 298 -27.45 -5.51 22.54
N GLN A 299 -28.27 -6.14 21.69
CA GLN A 299 -29.72 -6.20 21.91
C GLN A 299 -30.07 -7.10 23.11
N VAL A 300 -29.37 -8.23 23.26
CA VAL A 300 -29.54 -9.15 24.39
C VAL A 300 -29.14 -8.47 25.70
N GLU A 301 -28.02 -7.75 25.72
CA GLU A 301 -27.59 -6.99 26.89
C GLU A 301 -28.54 -5.83 27.23
N GLU A 302 -29.12 -5.16 26.22
CA GLU A 302 -30.15 -4.15 26.46
C GLU A 302 -31.39 -4.76 27.13
N PHE A 303 -31.88 -5.88 26.60
CA PHE A 303 -32.99 -6.63 27.21
C PHE A 303 -32.67 -7.01 28.66
N ARG A 304 -31.48 -7.57 28.91
CA ARG A 304 -31.02 -7.96 30.24
C ARG A 304 -31.00 -6.76 31.19
N ARG A 305 -30.49 -5.61 30.75
CA ARG A 305 -30.44 -4.39 31.55
C ARG A 305 -31.84 -3.89 31.93
N LYS A 306 -32.82 -4.06 31.04
CA LYS A 306 -34.22 -3.66 31.30
C LYS A 306 -34.95 -4.64 32.23
N VAL A 307 -34.73 -5.94 32.08
CA VAL A 307 -35.43 -6.98 32.85
C VAL A 307 -34.83 -7.22 34.22
N GLY A 308 -33.50 -7.11 34.37
CA GLY A 308 -32.79 -7.38 35.63
C GLY A 308 -33.38 -6.68 36.86
N PRO A 309 -33.70 -5.38 36.82
CA PRO A 309 -34.26 -4.65 37.98
C PRO A 309 -35.68 -5.05 38.39
N TYR A 310 -36.41 -5.82 37.57
CA TYR A 310 -37.80 -6.15 37.87
C TYR A 310 -37.98 -7.02 39.11
N GLY A 311 -37.04 -7.94 39.38
CA GLY A 311 -37.06 -8.76 40.60
C GLY A 311 -36.84 -7.92 41.85
N GLU A 312 -35.89 -7.00 41.82
CA GLU A 312 -35.65 -6.08 42.93
C GLU A 312 -36.84 -5.14 43.15
N THR A 313 -37.45 -4.65 42.07
CA THR A 313 -38.62 -3.78 42.14
C THR A 313 -39.82 -4.52 42.75
N PHE A 314 -40.06 -5.77 42.34
CA PHE A 314 -41.09 -6.61 42.94
C PHE A 314 -40.81 -6.87 44.42
N ASN A 315 -39.58 -7.25 44.77
CA ASN A 315 -39.18 -7.50 46.17
C ASN A 315 -39.37 -6.25 47.04
N LYS A 316 -39.02 -5.06 46.55
CA LYS A 316 -39.27 -3.79 47.27
C LYS A 316 -40.76 -3.55 47.48
N ALA A 317 -41.59 -3.78 46.46
CA ALA A 317 -43.04 -3.63 46.58
C ALA A 317 -43.65 -4.65 47.56
N LEU A 318 -43.16 -5.89 47.55
CA LEU A 318 -43.53 -6.95 48.47
C LEU A 318 -43.26 -6.55 49.93
N VAL A 319 -42.03 -6.10 50.22
CA VAL A 319 -41.63 -5.64 51.57
C VAL A 319 -42.53 -4.49 52.03
N GLN A 320 -42.80 -3.51 51.18
CA GLN A 320 -43.69 -2.39 51.49
C GLN A 320 -45.11 -2.85 51.82
N GLN A 321 -45.65 -3.82 51.06
CA GLN A 321 -46.98 -4.36 51.27
C GLN A 321 -47.10 -5.14 52.58
N VAL A 322 -46.08 -5.96 52.92
CA VAL A 322 -46.03 -6.71 54.19
C VAL A 322 -45.90 -5.76 55.38
N GLU A 323 -45.05 -4.73 55.28
CA GLU A 323 -44.87 -3.73 56.33
C GLU A 323 -46.15 -2.89 56.54
N GLN A 324 -46.85 -2.52 55.46
CA GLN A 324 -48.13 -1.84 55.56
C GLN A 324 -49.18 -2.71 56.28
N LEU A 325 -49.22 -4.02 55.99
CA LEU A 325 -50.10 -4.93 56.72
C LEU A 325 -49.73 -4.97 58.22
N LYS A 326 -48.43 -5.09 58.54
CA LYS A 326 -47.93 -5.08 59.92
C LYS A 326 -48.39 -3.84 60.70
N GLN A 327 -48.24 -2.66 60.10
CA GLN A 327 -48.68 -1.40 60.69
C GLN A 327 -50.19 -1.36 60.93
N THR A 328 -50.98 -1.95 60.01
CA THR A 328 -52.45 -1.95 60.14
C THR A 328 -52.96 -2.96 61.17
N LEU A 329 -52.18 -4.00 61.49
CA LEU A 329 -52.45 -4.95 62.56
C LEU A 329 -52.10 -4.39 63.96
N GLY A 330 -51.23 -3.38 64.04
CA GLY A 330 -50.96 -2.63 65.27
C GLY A 330 -50.26 -3.47 66.37
N PRO A 331 -50.46 -3.16 67.67
CA PRO A 331 -49.76 -3.81 68.79
C PRO A 331 -49.98 -5.33 68.92
N HIS A 332 -51.02 -5.87 68.26
CA HIS A 332 -51.30 -7.32 68.22
C HIS A 332 -50.39 -8.07 67.24
N ALA A 333 -49.45 -7.37 66.55
CA ALA A 333 -48.56 -7.94 65.56
C ALA A 333 -47.41 -8.80 66.14
N GLY A 334 -47.18 -8.80 67.45
CA GLY A 334 -46.03 -9.50 68.06
C GLY A 334 -45.97 -10.99 67.72
N ASP A 335 -47.11 -11.68 67.78
CA ASP A 335 -47.21 -13.11 67.43
C ASP A 335 -47.37 -13.35 65.91
N VAL A 336 -47.62 -12.28 65.13
CA VAL A 336 -47.88 -12.28 63.69
C VAL A 336 -46.61 -12.04 62.87
N GLU A 337 -45.61 -11.41 63.48
CA GLU A 337 -44.37 -10.98 62.85
C GLU A 337 -43.58 -12.14 62.24
N GLY A 338 -43.57 -13.31 62.89
CA GLY A 338 -42.96 -14.52 62.36
C GLY A 338 -43.62 -15.02 61.08
N HIS A 339 -44.95 -14.98 61.02
CA HIS A 339 -45.71 -15.42 59.84
C HIS A 339 -45.59 -14.44 58.67
N LEU A 340 -45.59 -13.13 58.94
CA LEU A 340 -45.34 -12.10 57.94
C LEU A 340 -43.93 -12.19 57.36
N SER A 341 -42.93 -12.42 58.22
CA SER A 341 -41.54 -12.62 57.79
C SER A 341 -41.38 -13.87 56.93
N PHE A 342 -42.12 -14.95 57.25
CA PHE A 342 -42.14 -16.16 56.43
C PHE A 342 -42.74 -15.90 55.04
N LEU A 343 -43.91 -15.24 54.97
CA LEU A 343 -44.56 -14.83 53.71
C LEU A 343 -43.60 -14.01 52.84
N GLU A 344 -42.97 -12.98 53.41
CA GLU A 344 -42.02 -12.13 52.69
C GLU A 344 -40.85 -12.95 52.15
N LYS A 345 -40.23 -13.76 53.01
CA LYS A 345 -39.07 -14.57 52.66
C LYS A 345 -39.38 -15.55 51.52
N ASP A 346 -40.46 -16.32 51.65
CA ASP A 346 -40.80 -17.36 50.69
C ASP A 346 -41.12 -16.78 49.29
N LEU A 347 -41.88 -15.67 49.23
CA LEU A 347 -42.14 -14.99 47.96
C LEU A 347 -40.88 -14.37 47.36
N ARG A 348 -40.02 -13.77 48.20
CA ARG A 348 -38.73 -13.22 47.78
C ARG A 348 -37.80 -14.30 47.24
N ASP A 349 -37.75 -15.47 47.87
CA ASP A 349 -36.95 -16.61 47.44
C ASP A 349 -37.47 -17.16 46.09
N LYS A 350 -38.79 -17.21 45.87
CA LYS A 350 -39.39 -17.59 44.58
C LYS A 350 -39.04 -16.58 43.47
N VAL A 351 -39.07 -15.28 43.74
CA VAL A 351 -38.68 -14.24 42.77
C VAL A 351 -37.18 -14.29 42.50
N ASN A 352 -36.35 -14.43 43.52
CA ASN A 352 -34.91 -14.51 43.35
C ASN A 352 -34.51 -15.77 42.58
N SER A 353 -35.13 -16.92 42.84
CA SER A 353 -34.83 -18.15 42.09
C SER A 353 -35.14 -17.99 40.60
N PHE A 354 -36.26 -17.36 40.25
CA PHE A 354 -36.59 -17.01 38.87
C PHE A 354 -35.51 -16.16 38.18
N PHE A 355 -35.07 -15.06 38.81
CA PHE A 355 -34.04 -14.18 38.24
C PHE A 355 -32.63 -14.81 38.26
N SER A 356 -32.37 -15.76 39.15
CA SER A 356 -31.14 -16.56 39.14
C SER A 356 -31.14 -17.58 37.99
N THR A 357 -32.26 -18.25 37.72
CA THR A 357 -32.36 -19.17 36.57
C THR A 357 -32.17 -18.45 35.24
N LEU A 358 -32.69 -17.21 35.13
CA LEU A 358 -32.43 -16.32 33.99
C LEU A 358 -30.93 -16.03 33.79
N LYS A 359 -30.15 -15.92 34.87
CA LYS A 359 -28.69 -15.69 34.84
C LYS A 359 -27.87 -16.98 34.68
N GLU A 360 -28.36 -18.13 35.13
CA GLU A 360 -27.61 -19.40 35.04
C GLU A 360 -27.67 -20.02 33.64
N LYS A 361 -28.83 -19.96 32.97
CA LYS A 361 -28.93 -20.40 31.56
C LYS A 361 -27.96 -19.62 30.65
N GLU A 362 -27.65 -18.38 30.99
CA GLU A 362 -26.62 -17.54 30.36
C GLU A 362 -25.23 -18.20 30.38
N SER A 363 -24.86 -18.85 31.49
CA SER A 363 -23.53 -19.43 31.68
C SER A 363 -23.37 -20.78 30.97
N GLN A 364 -24.45 -21.55 30.85
CA GLN A 364 -24.45 -22.85 30.16
C GLN A 364 -24.48 -22.72 28.63
N GLU A 365 -25.22 -21.76 28.07
CA GLU A 365 -25.23 -21.54 26.62
C GLU A 365 -23.91 -20.93 26.11
N LYS A 366 -23.26 -20.09 26.92
CA LYS A 366 -21.91 -19.56 26.61
C LYS A 366 -20.81 -20.64 26.58
N LEU A 367 -21.02 -21.76 27.28
CA LEU A 367 -20.12 -22.93 27.27
C LEU A 367 -20.36 -23.86 26.06
N LEU A 368 -21.49 -23.72 25.36
CA LEU A 368 -21.85 -24.53 24.19
C LEU A 368 -21.64 -23.81 22.84
N ALA A 369 -21.26 -22.53 22.87
CA ALA A 369 -20.86 -21.77 21.69
C ALA A 369 -19.38 -22.04 21.34
N LEU A 370 -19.18 -22.97 20.40
CA LEU A 370 -17.94 -23.41 19.70
C LEU A 370 -17.38 -24.77 20.17
N PRO A 371 -17.36 -25.79 19.30
CA PRO A 371 -16.21 -26.69 19.27
C PRO A 371 -15.01 -25.84 18.89
N GLU A 372 -13.95 -25.86 19.69
CA GLU A 372 -12.62 -25.46 19.22
C GLU A 372 -12.39 -26.13 17.86
N GLN A 373 -12.17 -25.34 16.82
CA GLN A 373 -11.67 -25.87 15.57
C GLN A 373 -10.34 -26.55 15.90
N GLU A 374 -10.35 -27.89 15.96
CA GLU A 374 -9.14 -28.69 15.92
C GLU A 374 -8.33 -28.18 14.74
N GLN A 375 -7.22 -27.51 15.06
CA GLN A 375 -6.20 -27.12 14.11
C GLN A 375 -5.71 -28.40 13.44
N THR A 376 -6.29 -28.72 12.29
CA THR A 376 -5.77 -29.76 11.43
C THR A 376 -4.48 -29.20 10.85
N GLN A 377 -3.36 -29.47 11.51
CA GLN A 377 -2.03 -29.32 10.94
C GLN A 377 -1.96 -30.21 9.70
N VAL A 378 -2.22 -29.60 8.53
CA VAL A 378 -1.84 -30.21 7.26
C VAL A 378 -0.32 -30.10 7.19
N ALA A 379 0.35 -31.19 7.55
CA ALA A 379 1.74 -31.41 7.21
C ALA A 379 1.85 -31.44 5.67
N LEU A 380 2.31 -30.33 5.10
CA LEU A 380 2.88 -30.32 3.76
C LEU A 380 4.25 -30.98 3.87
N GLU A 381 4.31 -32.29 3.61
CA GLU A 381 5.55 -32.95 3.21
C GLU A 381 5.90 -32.45 1.80
N SER A 382 6.99 -31.70 1.73
CA SER A 382 7.70 -31.30 0.50
C SER A 382 8.96 -32.13 0.33
#